data_AF-A0A345UW37-F1
#
_entry.id   AF-A0A345UW37-F1
#
_cell.length_a   1.000
_cell.length_b   1.000
_cell.length_c   1.000
_cell.angle_alpha   90.00
_cell.angle_beta   90.00
_cell.angle_gamma   90.00
#
_symmetry.space_group_name_H-M   'P 1'
#
loop_
_entity.id
_entity.type
_entity.pdbx_description
1 polymer ?
#
loop_
_entity_poly.entity_id
_entity_poly.type
_entity_poly.pdbx_seq_one_letter_code
_entity_poly.pdbx_strand_id
1 'polypeptide(L)'
;MNLEKIKGRLDFLREAERLKDVLRSAHTSSGRSESTAEHSWRLCLMAIVFADDLAGLDVLKVLKMCVIHDLGEAINGDIPAVDQAGFPDKGEQERNDLLLLTRSLDDALRNEILALWDDYENARSPEAKAVKALDKLETLLQHTQGRNPPDFDYGFNLAYGKRYTDADPLFETLRTLIDRDTRERMNTNITIRNERPEDFDAIARITEAAFQHEEHSSHTEQFIVNALRRAGQLCVSLVAVENDTVVGHVAISPVTISSGAQGWYGLGPISVSPTRQQQGIGSMLMKASLAQLQRIGGVGCVVLGDPGYYGRFGFKAHAGLELPGIPAEYFQALAFEGELPVGVVSYHEAFDATA
;
A
#
# COMPACT_ATOMS: atom_id res chain seq x y z
N MET A 1 -33.68 34.73 -28.23
CA MET A 1 -32.61 33.73 -28.02
C MET A 1 -31.55 33.96 -29.10
N ASN A 2 -30.30 34.24 -28.75
CA ASN A 2 -29.26 34.61 -29.72
C ASN A 2 -28.71 33.34 -30.41
N LEU A 3 -28.88 33.24 -31.73
CA LEU A 3 -28.49 32.06 -32.52
C LEU A 3 -26.97 31.83 -32.52
N GLU A 4 -26.17 32.89 -32.60
CA GLU A 4 -24.70 32.78 -32.58
C GLU A 4 -24.20 32.25 -31.24
N LYS A 5 -24.83 32.70 -30.14
CA LYS A 5 -24.55 32.15 -28.80
C LYS A 5 -24.86 30.65 -28.69
N ILE A 6 -25.92 30.18 -29.34
CA ILE A 6 -26.25 28.75 -29.37
C ILE A 6 -25.22 27.98 -30.20
N LYS A 7 -24.87 28.47 -31.40
CA LYS A 7 -23.87 27.83 -32.26
C LYS A 7 -22.53 27.68 -31.53
N GLY A 8 -22.04 28.75 -30.91
CA GLY A 8 -20.79 28.71 -30.15
C GLY A 8 -20.81 27.69 -29.01
N ARG A 9 -21.93 27.58 -28.27
CA ARG A 9 -22.12 26.55 -27.24
C ARG A 9 -22.13 25.13 -27.83
N LEU A 10 -22.76 24.92 -28.97
CA LEU A 10 -22.75 23.61 -29.65
C LEU A 10 -21.35 23.26 -30.15
N ASP A 11 -20.58 24.23 -30.65
CA ASP A 11 -19.21 24.01 -31.10
C ASP A 11 -18.29 23.66 -29.93
N PHE A 12 -18.42 24.36 -28.80
CA PHE A 12 -17.72 23.98 -27.55
C PHE A 12 -18.05 22.54 -27.13
N LEU A 13 -19.32 22.16 -27.11
CA LEU A 13 -19.73 20.79 -26.72
C LEU A 13 -19.20 19.72 -27.67
N ARG A 14 -19.11 20.03 -28.98
CA ARG A 14 -18.50 19.12 -29.97
C ARG A 14 -16.99 18.96 -29.75
N GLU A 15 -16.29 20.02 -29.35
CA GLU A 15 -14.86 19.94 -29.06
C GLU A 15 -14.57 19.23 -27.74
N ALA A 16 -15.33 19.54 -26.68
CA ALA A 16 -15.20 18.94 -25.36
C ALA A 16 -15.47 17.42 -25.34
N GLU A 17 -16.21 16.93 -26.32
CA GLU A 17 -16.52 15.50 -26.50
C GLU A 17 -15.27 14.60 -26.56
N ARG A 18 -14.16 15.13 -27.09
CA ARG A 18 -12.86 14.44 -27.18
C ARG A 18 -12.36 13.92 -25.84
N LEU A 19 -12.77 14.53 -24.72
CA LEU A 19 -12.40 14.09 -23.37
C LEU A 19 -12.83 12.64 -23.09
N LYS A 20 -13.83 12.10 -23.81
CA LYS A 20 -14.26 10.70 -23.69
C LYS A 20 -13.22 9.70 -24.20
N ASP A 21 -12.33 10.14 -25.08
CA ASP A 21 -11.27 9.30 -25.67
C ASP A 21 -9.89 9.64 -25.09
N VAL A 22 -9.80 10.60 -24.16
CA VAL A 22 -8.59 10.86 -23.39
C VAL A 22 -8.49 9.80 -22.30
N LEU A 23 -7.53 8.88 -22.43
CA LEU A 23 -7.35 7.77 -21.50
C LEU A 23 -6.41 8.14 -20.35
N ARG A 24 -6.77 7.69 -19.15
CA ARG A 24 -5.98 7.79 -17.92
C ARG A 24 -5.19 6.51 -17.66
N SER A 25 -4.22 6.59 -16.75
CA SER A 25 -3.46 5.42 -16.28
C SER A 25 -4.27 4.47 -15.39
N ALA A 26 -5.39 4.94 -14.82
CA ALA A 26 -6.28 4.14 -13.98
C ALA A 26 -7.05 3.10 -14.82
N HIS A 27 -7.27 1.90 -14.26
CA HIS A 27 -7.94 0.80 -14.96
C HIS A 27 -9.28 0.47 -14.31
N THR A 28 -10.30 0.22 -15.12
CA THR A 28 -11.60 -0.30 -14.71
C THR A 28 -11.50 -1.72 -14.15
N SER A 29 -12.56 -2.22 -13.50
CA SER A 29 -12.61 -3.60 -12.97
C SER A 29 -12.53 -4.68 -14.07
N SER A 30 -12.86 -4.34 -15.33
CA SER A 30 -12.67 -5.22 -16.49
C SER A 30 -11.26 -5.16 -17.08
N GLY A 31 -10.43 -4.20 -16.65
CA GLY A 31 -9.04 -4.02 -17.10
C GLY A 31 -8.85 -3.04 -18.27
N ARG A 32 -9.90 -2.33 -18.70
CA ARG A 32 -9.75 -1.21 -19.66
C ARG A 32 -9.26 0.03 -18.93
N SER A 33 -8.38 0.82 -19.55
CA SER A 33 -8.08 2.19 -19.10
C SER A 33 -9.34 3.05 -19.05
N GLU A 34 -9.54 3.73 -17.92
CA GLU A 34 -10.57 4.74 -17.73
C GLU A 34 -10.32 5.96 -18.63
N SER A 35 -11.37 6.65 -19.06
CA SER A 35 -11.24 7.97 -19.71
C SER A 35 -11.38 9.14 -18.73
N THR A 36 -10.80 10.31 -19.03
CA THR A 36 -10.95 11.52 -18.22
C THR A 36 -12.41 11.95 -18.04
N ALA A 37 -13.28 11.70 -19.04
CA ALA A 37 -14.71 11.94 -18.90
C ALA A 37 -15.39 10.98 -17.90
N GLU A 38 -14.97 9.70 -17.85
CA GLU A 38 -15.49 8.71 -16.90
C GLU A 38 -15.05 9.01 -15.46
N HIS A 39 -13.79 9.40 -15.26
CA HIS A 39 -13.25 9.95 -14.01
C HIS A 39 -14.11 11.13 -13.53
N SER A 40 -14.28 12.14 -14.37
CA SER A 40 -15.09 13.33 -14.05
C SER A 40 -16.54 12.99 -13.70
N TRP A 41 -17.13 12.01 -14.39
CA TRP A 41 -18.48 11.52 -14.08
C TRP A 41 -18.55 10.91 -12.68
N ARG A 42 -17.62 10.02 -12.32
CA ARG A 42 -17.64 9.36 -11.01
C ARG A 42 -17.27 10.33 -9.89
N LEU A 43 -16.39 11.30 -10.16
CA LEU A 43 -16.10 12.40 -9.25
C LEU A 43 -17.37 13.24 -8.93
N CYS A 44 -18.19 13.55 -9.93
CA CYS A 44 -19.48 14.20 -9.72
C CYS A 44 -20.42 13.31 -8.89
N LEU A 45 -20.46 12.01 -9.16
CA LEU A 45 -21.27 11.07 -8.40
C LEU A 45 -20.84 11.00 -6.93
N MET A 46 -19.54 11.02 -6.65
CA MET A 46 -18.99 11.10 -5.29
C MET A 46 -19.46 12.37 -4.58
N ALA A 47 -19.36 13.53 -5.23
CA ALA A 47 -19.84 14.79 -4.66
C ALA A 47 -21.36 14.78 -4.35
N ILE A 48 -22.17 14.09 -5.16
CA ILE A 48 -23.61 13.93 -4.93
C ILE A 48 -23.89 12.98 -3.76
N VAL A 49 -23.19 11.85 -3.69
CA VAL A 49 -23.41 10.83 -2.65
C VAL A 49 -23.04 11.32 -1.26
N PHE A 50 -22.03 12.20 -1.16
CA PHE A 50 -21.59 12.80 0.10
C PHE A 50 -22.11 14.24 0.31
N ALA A 51 -23.15 14.65 -0.43
CA ALA A 51 -23.61 16.04 -0.40
C ALA A 51 -24.09 16.51 0.99
N ASP A 52 -24.61 15.59 1.81
CA ASP A 52 -25.00 15.82 3.20
C ASP A 52 -23.80 16.02 4.14
N ASP A 53 -22.71 15.29 3.92
CA ASP A 53 -21.44 15.47 4.64
C ASP A 53 -20.63 16.70 4.16
N LEU A 54 -20.93 17.22 2.96
CA LEU A 54 -20.38 18.48 2.42
C LEU A 54 -21.20 19.72 2.84
N ALA A 55 -22.01 19.61 3.89
CA ALA A 55 -22.88 20.68 4.37
C ALA A 55 -22.10 21.97 4.66
N GLY A 56 -22.47 23.05 3.97
CA GLY A 56 -21.80 24.36 4.05
C GLY A 56 -21.03 24.75 2.78
N LEU A 57 -20.83 23.80 1.86
CA LEU A 57 -20.29 24.08 0.53
C LEU A 57 -21.42 24.37 -0.48
N ASP A 58 -21.13 25.20 -1.49
CA ASP A 58 -21.99 25.30 -2.66
C ASP A 58 -21.84 24.06 -3.54
N VAL A 59 -22.74 23.10 -3.39
CA VAL A 59 -22.72 21.82 -4.12
C VAL A 59 -22.81 22.03 -5.64
N LEU A 60 -23.52 23.06 -6.12
CA LEU A 60 -23.57 23.35 -7.56
C LEU A 60 -22.20 23.83 -8.05
N LYS A 61 -21.51 24.66 -7.27
CA LYS A 61 -20.13 25.07 -7.58
C LYS A 61 -19.16 23.89 -7.56
N VAL A 62 -19.28 22.99 -6.57
CA VAL A 62 -18.51 21.72 -6.50
C VAL A 62 -18.73 20.89 -7.76
N LEU A 63 -19.97 20.63 -8.16
CA LEU A 63 -20.27 19.83 -9.36
C LEU A 63 -19.77 20.48 -10.65
N LYS A 64 -19.90 21.81 -10.78
CA LYS A 64 -19.32 22.54 -11.92
C LYS A 64 -17.81 22.35 -11.97
N MET A 65 -17.10 22.46 -10.85
CA MET A 65 -15.66 22.23 -10.78
C MET A 65 -15.30 20.78 -11.15
N CYS A 66 -16.01 19.78 -10.62
CA CYS A 66 -15.78 18.38 -10.97
C CYS A 66 -15.88 18.12 -12.49
N VAL A 67 -16.81 18.77 -13.19
CA VAL A 67 -16.94 18.62 -14.65
C VAL A 67 -15.87 19.40 -15.44
N ILE A 68 -15.37 20.50 -14.89
CA ILE A 68 -14.48 21.45 -15.60
C ILE A 68 -13.00 21.16 -15.38
N HIS A 69 -12.62 20.55 -14.25
CA HIS A 69 -11.24 20.54 -13.76
C HIS A 69 -10.21 20.00 -14.76
N ASP A 70 -10.52 18.90 -15.44
CA ASP A 70 -9.64 18.27 -16.44
C ASP A 70 -10.10 18.57 -17.88
N LEU A 71 -10.99 19.55 -18.10
CA LEU A 71 -11.59 19.79 -19.42
C LEU A 71 -10.54 20.21 -20.48
N GLY A 72 -9.45 20.86 -20.05
CA GLY A 72 -8.33 21.21 -20.92
C GLY A 72 -7.63 19.99 -21.56
N GLU A 73 -7.66 18.83 -20.91
CA GLU A 73 -7.03 17.60 -21.40
C GLU A 73 -7.62 17.11 -22.73
N ALA A 74 -8.81 17.59 -23.13
CA ALA A 74 -9.39 17.34 -24.45
C ALA A 74 -8.52 17.82 -25.63
N ILE A 75 -7.51 18.68 -25.38
CA ILE A 75 -6.61 19.21 -26.40
C ILE A 75 -5.30 18.40 -26.48
N ASN A 76 -4.58 18.24 -25.36
CA ASN A 76 -3.24 17.63 -25.33
C ASN A 76 -3.16 16.31 -24.54
N GLY A 77 -4.26 15.82 -23.99
CA GLY A 77 -4.36 14.56 -23.24
C GLY A 77 -4.08 14.67 -21.74
N ASP A 78 -4.29 13.57 -21.04
CA ASP A 78 -4.00 13.38 -19.62
C ASP A 78 -2.50 13.15 -19.41
N ILE A 79 -1.95 13.80 -18.38
CA ILE A 79 -0.60 13.51 -17.89
C ILE A 79 -0.73 12.71 -16.58
N PRO A 80 -0.31 11.43 -16.57
CA PRO A 80 -0.46 10.55 -15.42
C PRO A 80 0.12 11.14 -14.15
N ALA A 81 -0.57 10.90 -13.02
CA ALA A 81 -0.19 11.45 -11.72
C ALA A 81 1.26 11.11 -11.29
N VAL A 82 1.77 9.95 -11.69
CA VAL A 82 3.14 9.49 -11.40
C VAL A 82 4.21 10.27 -12.18
N ASP A 83 3.84 10.83 -13.33
CA ASP A 83 4.78 11.49 -14.26
C ASP A 83 4.78 13.02 -14.11
N GLN A 84 3.86 13.59 -13.34
CA GLN A 84 3.66 15.05 -13.24
C GLN A 84 4.92 15.83 -12.83
N ALA A 85 5.84 15.22 -12.08
CA ALA A 85 7.11 15.86 -11.72
C ALA A 85 8.00 16.20 -12.95
N GLY A 86 7.80 15.50 -14.07
CA GLY A 86 8.48 15.77 -15.34
C GLY A 86 7.87 16.92 -16.16
N PHE A 87 6.73 17.48 -15.73
CA PHE A 87 5.97 18.50 -16.47
C PHE A 87 5.69 19.72 -15.58
N PRO A 88 6.73 20.53 -15.26
CA PRO A 88 6.58 21.68 -14.35
C PRO A 88 5.58 22.74 -14.85
N ASP A 89 5.41 22.83 -16.17
CA ASP A 89 4.51 23.80 -16.82
C ASP A 89 3.11 23.22 -17.10
N LYS A 90 2.79 22.04 -16.54
CA LYS A 90 1.51 21.34 -16.77
C LYS A 90 0.30 22.26 -16.56
N GLY A 91 0.25 22.97 -15.43
CA GLY A 91 -0.87 23.85 -15.12
C GLY A 91 -1.01 25.01 -16.11
N GLU A 92 0.10 25.59 -16.59
CA GLU A 92 0.04 26.64 -17.62
C GLU A 92 -0.46 26.07 -18.96
N GLN A 93 0.01 24.89 -19.34
CA GLN A 93 -0.44 24.19 -20.55
C GLN A 93 -1.94 23.89 -20.50
N GLU A 94 -2.43 23.27 -19.43
CA GLU A 94 -3.86 22.95 -19.27
C GLU A 94 -4.73 24.21 -19.27
N ARG A 95 -4.23 25.30 -18.68
CA ARG A 95 -4.92 26.59 -18.72
C ARG A 95 -5.03 27.13 -20.14
N ASN A 96 -3.97 27.04 -20.94
CA ASN A 96 -3.95 27.46 -22.34
C ASN A 96 -4.86 26.57 -23.20
N ASP A 97 -4.92 25.28 -22.91
CA ASP A 97 -5.81 24.33 -23.58
C ASP A 97 -7.27 24.64 -23.27
N LEU A 98 -7.60 24.95 -22.02
CA LEU A 98 -8.94 25.37 -21.64
C LEU A 98 -9.33 26.71 -22.30
N LEU A 99 -8.38 27.66 -22.44
CA LEU A 99 -8.59 28.90 -23.19
C LEU A 99 -8.90 28.64 -24.66
N LEU A 100 -8.22 27.67 -25.29
CA LEU A 100 -8.46 27.26 -26.67
C LEU A 100 -9.83 26.58 -26.80
N LEU A 101 -10.15 25.65 -25.91
CA LEU A 101 -11.39 24.88 -25.93
C LEU A 101 -12.63 25.79 -25.76
N THR A 102 -12.53 26.79 -24.89
CA THR A 102 -13.64 27.72 -24.58
C THR A 102 -13.80 28.88 -25.57
N ARG A 103 -13.00 28.95 -26.65
CA ARG A 103 -12.94 30.11 -27.56
C ARG A 103 -14.25 30.45 -28.30
N SER A 104 -15.14 29.46 -28.45
CA SER A 104 -16.43 29.61 -29.12
C SER A 104 -17.55 30.09 -28.18
N LEU A 105 -17.31 30.10 -26.86
CA LEU A 105 -18.28 30.54 -25.86
C LEU A 105 -18.32 32.08 -25.78
N ASP A 106 -19.47 32.60 -25.33
CA ASP A 106 -19.57 34.01 -24.98
C ASP A 106 -18.73 34.36 -23.74
N ASP A 107 -18.18 35.58 -23.70
CA ASP A 107 -17.21 36.02 -22.68
C ASP A 107 -17.67 35.75 -21.24
N ALA A 108 -18.96 35.95 -20.94
CA ALA A 108 -19.50 35.73 -19.60
C ALA A 108 -19.33 34.28 -19.15
N LEU A 109 -19.73 33.31 -19.99
CA LEU A 109 -19.62 31.88 -19.66
C LEU A 109 -18.17 31.40 -19.71
N ARG A 110 -17.38 31.90 -20.68
CA ARG A 110 -15.95 31.60 -20.76
C ARG A 110 -15.21 32.02 -19.49
N ASN A 111 -15.47 33.24 -19.02
CA ASN A 111 -14.85 33.76 -17.79
C ASN A 111 -15.29 32.98 -16.55
N GLU A 112 -16.56 32.53 -16.47
CA GLU A 112 -17.03 31.67 -15.38
C GLU A 112 -16.27 30.33 -15.34
N ILE A 113 -16.14 29.65 -16.49
CA ILE A 113 -15.42 28.37 -16.59
C ILE A 113 -13.95 28.52 -16.19
N LEU A 114 -13.27 29.54 -16.73
CA LEU A 114 -11.86 29.81 -16.41
C LEU A 114 -11.67 30.15 -14.93
N ALA A 115 -12.58 30.93 -14.33
CA ALA A 115 -12.50 31.26 -12.91
C ALA A 115 -12.68 30.03 -12.01
N LEU A 116 -13.57 29.11 -12.36
CA LEU A 116 -13.75 27.84 -11.63
C LEU A 116 -12.51 26.96 -11.74
N TRP A 117 -11.93 26.86 -12.94
CA TRP A 117 -10.70 26.11 -13.15
C TRP A 117 -9.52 26.74 -12.39
N ASP A 118 -9.35 28.06 -12.44
CA ASP A 118 -8.30 28.78 -11.72
C ASP A 118 -8.45 28.62 -10.19
N ASP A 119 -9.68 28.60 -9.66
CA ASP A 119 -9.96 28.35 -8.24
C ASP A 119 -9.61 26.90 -7.84
N TYR A 120 -10.02 25.91 -8.64
CA TYR A 120 -9.65 24.50 -8.46
C TYR A 120 -8.14 24.31 -8.45
N GLU A 121 -7.46 24.84 -9.48
CA GLU A 121 -6.03 24.58 -9.67
C GLU A 121 -5.19 25.12 -8.51
N ASN A 122 -5.61 26.26 -7.96
CA ASN A 122 -4.96 26.88 -6.82
C ASN A 122 -5.54 26.46 -5.45
N ALA A 123 -6.54 25.58 -5.42
CA ALA A 123 -7.23 25.13 -4.20
C ALA A 123 -7.63 26.29 -3.26
N ARG A 124 -8.17 27.39 -3.80
CA ARG A 124 -8.37 28.64 -3.01
C ARG A 124 -9.62 28.57 -2.14
N SER A 125 -10.77 28.28 -2.74
CA SER A 125 -12.04 28.20 -2.01
C SER A 125 -12.22 26.87 -1.25
N PRO A 126 -13.12 26.83 -0.26
CA PRO A 126 -13.53 25.57 0.38
C PRO A 126 -14.03 24.53 -0.64
N GLU A 127 -14.79 24.94 -1.67
CA GLU A 127 -15.24 24.04 -2.73
C GLU A 127 -14.06 23.49 -3.54
N ALA A 128 -13.10 24.33 -3.92
CA ALA A 128 -11.92 23.90 -4.67
C ALA A 128 -11.06 22.90 -3.89
N LYS A 129 -10.90 23.11 -2.57
CA LYS A 129 -10.20 22.17 -1.68
C LYS A 129 -10.93 20.84 -1.58
N ALA A 130 -12.25 20.86 -1.45
CA ALA A 130 -13.07 19.66 -1.43
C ALA A 130 -12.96 18.89 -2.76
N VAL A 131 -13.03 19.57 -3.91
CA VAL A 131 -12.89 18.93 -5.22
C VAL A 131 -11.48 18.36 -5.43
N LYS A 132 -10.41 19.07 -5.01
CA LYS A 132 -9.05 18.50 -5.03
C LYS A 132 -8.95 17.25 -4.14
N ALA A 133 -9.57 17.21 -2.97
CA ALA A 133 -9.56 16.01 -2.13
C ALA A 133 -10.33 14.85 -2.77
N LEU A 134 -11.55 15.11 -3.25
CA LEU A 134 -12.38 14.12 -3.93
C LEU A 134 -11.72 13.57 -5.20
N ASP A 135 -11.08 14.41 -6.01
CA ASP A 135 -10.34 14.02 -7.21
C ASP A 135 -9.24 12.98 -6.90
N LYS A 136 -8.48 13.22 -5.83
CA LYS A 136 -7.47 12.25 -5.38
C LYS A 136 -8.11 10.97 -4.86
N LEU A 137 -9.15 11.08 -4.04
CA LEU A 137 -9.85 9.91 -3.49
C LEU A 137 -10.49 9.05 -4.59
N GLU A 138 -11.04 9.67 -5.63
CA GLU A 138 -11.58 9.00 -6.81
C GLU A 138 -10.49 8.13 -7.46
N THR A 139 -9.33 8.72 -7.76
CA THR A 139 -8.22 8.02 -8.40
C THR A 139 -7.77 6.82 -7.56
N LEU A 140 -7.63 7.02 -6.24
CA LEU A 140 -7.25 5.95 -5.31
C LEU A 140 -8.30 4.84 -5.26
N LEU A 141 -9.59 5.19 -5.28
CA LEU A 141 -10.70 4.24 -5.32
C LEU A 141 -10.73 3.46 -6.65
N GLN A 142 -10.40 4.09 -7.78
CA GLN A 142 -10.26 3.39 -9.06
C GLN A 142 -9.13 2.36 -8.98
N HIS A 143 -8.00 2.72 -8.39
CA HIS A 143 -6.86 1.82 -8.26
C HIS A 143 -7.19 0.59 -7.41
N THR A 144 -7.94 0.74 -6.31
CA THR A 144 -8.30 -0.40 -5.45
C THR A 144 -9.36 -1.31 -6.07
N GLN A 145 -10.25 -0.76 -6.91
CA GLN A 145 -11.30 -1.50 -7.61
C GLN A 145 -10.85 -2.10 -8.96
N GLY A 146 -9.88 -1.45 -9.61
CA GLY A 146 -9.42 -1.74 -10.97
C GLY A 146 -8.65 -3.04 -11.12
N ARG A 147 -8.79 -3.69 -12.28
CA ARG A 147 -7.89 -4.77 -12.69
C ARG A 147 -6.62 -4.15 -13.26
N ASN A 148 -5.77 -3.67 -12.35
CA ASN A 148 -4.49 -3.06 -12.68
C ASN A 148 -3.50 -4.10 -13.25
N PRO A 149 -2.51 -3.66 -14.03
CA PRO A 149 -1.44 -4.52 -14.51
C PRO A 149 -0.58 -5.07 -13.35
N PRO A 150 0.15 -6.19 -13.54
CA PRO A 150 0.91 -6.85 -12.46
C PRO A 150 2.01 -5.98 -11.82
N ASP A 151 2.53 -5.00 -12.53
CA ASP A 151 3.58 -4.06 -12.13
C ASP A 151 3.05 -2.76 -11.53
N PHE A 152 1.73 -2.67 -11.27
CA PHE A 152 1.12 -1.47 -10.71
C PHE A 152 1.64 -1.16 -9.29
N ASP A 153 2.17 0.06 -9.10
CA ASP A 153 2.66 0.52 -7.80
C ASP A 153 1.52 1.01 -6.89
N TYR A 154 0.95 0.09 -6.11
CA TYR A 154 0.01 0.45 -5.05
C TYR A 154 0.65 1.28 -3.91
N GLY A 155 1.97 1.30 -3.76
CA GLY A 155 2.66 2.11 -2.77
C GLY A 155 2.46 3.61 -3.01
N PHE A 156 2.43 4.03 -4.28
CA PHE A 156 2.11 5.40 -4.69
C PHE A 156 0.82 5.93 -4.04
N ASN A 157 -0.22 5.10 -3.97
CA ASN A 157 -1.51 5.47 -3.40
C ASN A 157 -1.38 6.03 -1.98
N LEU A 158 -0.51 5.43 -1.16
CA LEU A 158 -0.37 5.75 0.28
C LEU A 158 0.22 7.13 0.54
N ALA A 159 0.87 7.76 -0.44
CA ALA A 159 1.40 9.12 -0.35
C ALA A 159 0.61 10.12 -1.21
N TYR A 160 0.06 9.68 -2.34
CA TYR A 160 -0.61 10.54 -3.29
C TYR A 160 -1.80 11.30 -2.67
N GLY A 161 -1.91 12.60 -2.97
CA GLY A 161 -3.04 13.43 -2.55
C GLY A 161 -3.17 13.73 -1.05
N LYS A 162 -2.26 13.22 -0.20
CA LYS A 162 -2.38 13.30 1.26
C LYS A 162 -2.56 14.72 1.80
N ARG A 163 -1.82 15.70 1.23
CA ARG A 163 -1.94 17.12 1.59
C ARG A 163 -3.35 17.70 1.44
N TYR A 164 -4.19 17.10 0.58
CA TYR A 164 -5.56 17.54 0.34
C TYR A 164 -6.57 16.76 1.19
N THR A 165 -6.32 15.47 1.42
CA THR A 165 -7.23 14.60 2.18
C THR A 165 -7.12 14.79 3.69
N ASP A 166 -5.92 15.11 4.20
CA ASP A 166 -5.69 15.26 5.66
C ASP A 166 -6.21 16.59 6.22
N ALA A 167 -6.67 17.50 5.35
CA ALA A 167 -7.11 18.84 5.75
C ALA A 167 -8.55 18.87 6.28
N ASP A 168 -9.34 17.82 6.07
CA ASP A 168 -10.74 17.74 6.46
C ASP A 168 -11.08 16.34 7.02
N PRO A 169 -11.79 16.24 8.16
CA PRO A 169 -12.11 14.96 8.79
C PRO A 169 -12.87 13.97 7.90
N LEU A 170 -13.75 14.45 7.01
CA LEU A 170 -14.48 13.60 6.07
C LEU A 170 -13.51 12.92 5.12
N PHE A 171 -12.65 13.69 4.47
CA PHE A 171 -11.71 13.19 3.48
C PHE A 171 -10.61 12.32 4.11
N GLU A 172 -10.17 12.64 5.33
CA GLU A 172 -9.25 11.79 6.10
C GLU A 172 -9.87 10.42 6.41
N THR A 173 -11.16 10.40 6.77
CA THR A 173 -11.89 9.15 7.04
C THR A 173 -12.05 8.31 5.78
N LEU A 174 -12.50 8.91 4.67
CA LEU A 174 -12.60 8.22 3.38
C LEU A 174 -11.24 7.69 2.92
N ARG A 175 -10.19 8.51 3.08
CA ARG A 175 -8.82 8.12 2.77
C ARG A 175 -8.37 6.92 3.56
N THR A 176 -8.63 6.89 4.87
CA THR A 176 -8.25 5.79 5.75
C THR A 176 -8.86 4.46 5.30
N LEU A 177 -10.11 4.47 4.84
CA LEU A 177 -10.76 3.29 4.28
C LEU A 177 -10.11 2.84 2.98
N ILE A 178 -9.86 3.75 2.04
CA ILE A 178 -9.22 3.43 0.75
C ILE A 178 -7.76 2.99 0.93
N ASP A 179 -7.04 3.53 1.90
CA ASP A 179 -5.67 3.11 2.26
C ASP A 179 -5.64 1.69 2.82
N ARG A 180 -6.68 1.28 3.57
CA ARG A 180 -6.82 -0.12 3.99
C ARG A 180 -6.99 -1.03 2.78
N ASP A 181 -7.91 -0.69 1.88
CA ASP A 181 -8.18 -1.48 0.67
C ASP A 181 -6.94 -1.51 -0.26
N THR A 182 -6.18 -0.42 -0.34
CA THR A 182 -4.87 -0.36 -1.02
C THR A 182 -3.89 -1.37 -0.45
N ARG A 183 -3.74 -1.43 0.88
CA ARG A 183 -2.85 -2.41 1.53
C ARG A 183 -3.31 -3.84 1.31
N GLU A 184 -4.61 -4.09 1.23
CA GLU A 184 -5.15 -5.41 0.89
C GLU A 184 -4.77 -5.82 -0.53
N ARG A 185 -4.86 -4.89 -1.51
CA ARG A 185 -4.43 -5.14 -2.90
C ARG A 185 -2.92 -5.41 -3.00
N MET A 186 -2.10 -4.68 -2.25
CA MET A 186 -0.66 -4.96 -2.15
C MET A 186 -0.39 -6.38 -1.66
N ASN A 187 -1.15 -6.85 -0.67
CA ASN A 187 -0.98 -8.19 -0.11
C ASN A 187 -1.45 -9.31 -1.06
N THR A 188 -2.43 -9.06 -1.94
CA THR A 188 -2.93 -10.10 -2.86
C THR A 188 -1.96 -10.54 -3.96
N ASN A 189 -0.90 -9.76 -4.24
CA ASN A 189 0.16 -10.17 -5.19
C ASN A 189 1.27 -11.01 -4.52
N ILE A 190 1.17 -11.25 -3.21
CA ILE A 190 2.18 -11.97 -2.45
C ILE A 190 1.67 -13.38 -2.13
N THR A 191 2.35 -14.38 -2.67
CA THR A 191 2.10 -15.78 -2.35
C THR A 191 3.06 -16.25 -1.27
N ILE A 192 2.53 -16.81 -0.19
CA ILE A 192 3.33 -17.51 0.82
C ILE A 192 3.37 -19.00 0.47
N ARG A 193 4.56 -19.56 0.38
CA ARG A 193 4.76 -21.01 0.13
C ARG A 193 5.98 -21.53 0.87
N ASN A 194 6.07 -22.86 0.98
CA ASN A 194 7.30 -23.51 1.44
C ASN A 194 8.47 -23.12 0.52
N GLU A 195 9.66 -23.00 1.10
CA GLU A 195 10.88 -22.87 0.34
C GLU A 195 11.09 -24.08 -0.61
N ARG A 196 11.84 -23.84 -1.66
CA ARG A 196 12.33 -24.84 -2.61
C ARG A 196 13.85 -24.68 -2.75
N PRO A 197 14.56 -25.70 -3.26
CA PRO A 197 16.00 -25.61 -3.50
C PRO A 197 16.41 -24.40 -4.36
N GLU A 198 15.57 -24.00 -5.31
CA GLU A 198 15.78 -22.82 -6.15
C GLU A 198 15.73 -21.48 -5.38
N ASP A 199 15.13 -21.44 -4.19
CA ASP A 199 15.03 -20.22 -3.38
C ASP A 199 16.24 -19.99 -2.46
N PHE A 200 17.11 -20.98 -2.26
CA PHE A 200 18.13 -20.93 -1.19
C PHE A 200 19.07 -19.72 -1.29
N ASP A 201 19.54 -19.42 -2.50
CA ASP A 201 20.40 -18.26 -2.73
C ASP A 201 19.65 -16.94 -2.54
N ALA A 202 18.36 -16.90 -2.91
CA ALA A 202 17.53 -15.71 -2.72
C ALA A 202 17.25 -15.46 -1.23
N ILE A 203 16.97 -16.53 -0.48
CA ILE A 203 16.80 -16.48 0.98
C ILE A 203 18.08 -15.93 1.63
N ALA A 204 19.25 -16.48 1.30
CA ALA A 204 20.51 -16.03 1.88
C ALA A 204 20.75 -14.52 1.63
N ARG A 205 20.54 -14.06 0.39
CA ARG A 205 20.68 -12.63 0.02
C ARG A 205 19.72 -11.73 0.78
N ILE A 206 18.45 -12.12 0.90
CA ILE A 206 17.43 -11.30 1.58
C ILE A 206 17.67 -11.26 3.08
N THR A 207 18.10 -12.39 3.68
CA THR A 207 18.47 -12.43 5.09
C THR A 207 19.67 -11.54 5.35
N GLU A 208 20.73 -11.63 4.56
CA GLU A 208 21.89 -10.73 4.68
C GLU A 208 21.49 -9.26 4.54
N ALA A 209 20.73 -8.92 3.49
CA ALA A 209 20.30 -7.54 3.25
C ALA A 209 19.37 -6.99 4.34
N ALA A 210 18.49 -7.83 4.93
CA ALA A 210 17.57 -7.41 5.98
C ALA A 210 18.29 -7.12 7.30
N PHE A 211 19.40 -7.82 7.59
CA PHE A 211 20.16 -7.68 8.85
C PHE A 211 21.42 -6.81 8.71
N GLN A 212 21.72 -6.28 7.52
CA GLN A 212 22.93 -5.48 7.24
C GLN A 212 23.10 -4.25 8.15
N HIS A 213 22.00 -3.65 8.60
CA HIS A 213 22.01 -2.43 9.42
C HIS A 213 21.48 -2.64 10.85
N GLU A 214 21.31 -3.89 11.28
CA GLU A 214 20.80 -4.19 12.62
C GLU A 214 21.92 -4.10 13.67
N GLU A 215 21.80 -3.17 14.62
CA GLU A 215 22.81 -2.90 15.65
C GLU A 215 23.06 -4.07 16.62
N HIS A 216 22.11 -5.00 16.70
CA HIS A 216 22.14 -6.17 17.60
C HIS A 216 22.24 -7.51 16.85
N SER A 217 22.67 -7.47 15.59
CA SER A 217 22.91 -8.64 14.74
C SER A 217 24.38 -9.08 14.80
N SER A 218 24.62 -10.39 14.66
CA SER A 218 25.98 -10.91 14.42
C SER A 218 26.34 -10.95 12.93
N HIS A 219 25.40 -10.54 12.05
CA HIS A 219 25.48 -10.59 10.58
C HIS A 219 25.76 -11.99 10.03
N THR A 220 25.29 -13.02 10.75
CA THR A 220 25.47 -14.44 10.43
C THR A 220 24.15 -15.17 10.17
N GLU A 221 23.03 -14.47 10.20
CA GLU A 221 21.67 -15.03 10.11
C GLU A 221 21.46 -15.84 8.82
N GLN A 222 22.09 -15.44 7.72
CA GLN A 222 22.11 -16.15 6.45
C GLN A 222 22.80 -17.54 6.54
N PHE A 223 23.78 -17.69 7.44
CA PHE A 223 24.45 -18.96 7.70
C PHE A 223 23.61 -19.86 8.61
N ILE A 224 22.88 -19.28 9.57
CA ILE A 224 22.00 -20.01 10.49
C ILE A 224 20.95 -20.81 9.70
N VAL A 225 20.27 -20.18 8.74
CA VAL A 225 19.24 -20.84 7.91
C VAL A 225 19.83 -22.03 7.16
N ASN A 226 20.99 -21.86 6.55
CA ASN A 226 21.67 -22.92 5.80
C ASN A 226 22.17 -24.04 6.72
N ALA A 227 22.68 -23.72 7.91
CA ALA A 227 23.13 -24.68 8.91
C ALA A 227 21.95 -25.52 9.44
N LEU A 228 20.83 -24.88 9.79
CA LEU A 228 19.61 -25.57 10.22
C LEU A 228 19.08 -26.51 9.14
N ARG A 229 19.09 -26.07 7.87
CA ARG A 229 18.68 -26.91 6.74
C ARG A 229 19.56 -28.15 6.59
N ARG A 230 20.88 -27.98 6.64
CA ARG A 230 21.84 -29.10 6.55
C ARG A 230 21.72 -30.07 7.72
N ALA A 231 21.41 -29.57 8.91
CA ALA A 231 21.20 -30.38 10.12
C ALA A 231 19.82 -31.07 10.16
N GLY A 232 18.95 -30.82 9.18
CA GLY A 232 17.57 -31.34 9.16
C GLY A 232 16.70 -30.76 10.28
N GLN A 233 17.07 -29.59 10.83
CA GLN A 233 16.36 -28.92 11.93
C GLN A 233 15.47 -27.75 11.46
N LEU A 234 15.48 -27.42 10.17
CA LEU A 234 14.64 -26.37 9.62
C LEU A 234 13.19 -26.86 9.42
N CYS A 235 12.40 -26.85 10.49
CA CYS A 235 11.05 -27.43 10.53
C CYS A 235 10.01 -26.64 9.73
N VAL A 236 10.04 -25.31 9.81
CA VAL A 236 9.22 -24.44 8.96
C VAL A 236 10.15 -23.48 8.24
N SER A 237 10.03 -23.43 6.92
CA SER A 237 10.71 -22.44 6.10
C SER A 237 9.77 -21.97 5.00
N LEU A 238 9.32 -20.73 5.12
CA LEU A 238 8.36 -20.11 4.21
C LEU A 238 9.00 -18.93 3.51
N VAL A 239 8.69 -18.80 2.21
CA VAL A 239 9.05 -17.64 1.40
C VAL A 239 7.79 -16.86 1.03
N ALA A 240 7.92 -15.53 1.03
CA ALA A 240 6.97 -14.62 0.42
C ALA A 240 7.46 -14.32 -0.99
N VAL A 241 6.62 -14.61 -1.98
CA VAL A 241 6.93 -14.46 -3.40
C VAL A 241 5.99 -13.44 -4.01
N GLU A 242 6.56 -12.43 -4.66
CA GLU A 242 5.83 -11.49 -5.50
C GLU A 242 6.46 -11.49 -6.90
N ASN A 243 5.63 -11.64 -7.94
CA ASN A 243 6.10 -11.64 -9.34
C ASN A 243 7.31 -12.57 -9.55
N ASP A 244 7.21 -13.81 -9.05
CA ASP A 244 8.25 -14.85 -9.06
C ASP A 244 9.56 -14.51 -8.32
N THR A 245 9.61 -13.37 -7.64
CA THR A 245 10.76 -12.94 -6.83
C THR A 245 10.49 -13.20 -5.37
N VAL A 246 11.42 -13.86 -4.67
CA VAL A 246 11.37 -13.96 -3.22
C VAL A 246 11.60 -12.56 -2.64
N VAL A 247 10.67 -12.08 -1.81
CA VAL A 247 10.73 -10.76 -1.16
C VAL A 247 10.77 -10.84 0.36
N GLY A 248 10.61 -12.04 0.92
CA GLY A 248 10.78 -12.30 2.33
C GLY A 248 10.87 -13.78 2.66
N HIS A 249 11.35 -14.09 3.87
CA HIS A 249 11.59 -15.43 4.36
C HIS A 249 11.39 -15.50 5.88
N VAL A 250 10.95 -16.66 6.39
CA VAL A 250 10.92 -16.95 7.83
C VAL A 250 11.34 -18.40 8.08
N ALA A 251 12.17 -18.59 9.09
CA ALA A 251 12.63 -19.89 9.58
C ALA A 251 12.10 -20.18 11.00
N ILE A 252 11.79 -21.45 11.26
CA ILE A 252 11.50 -21.98 12.59
C ILE A 252 12.21 -23.32 12.75
N SER A 253 12.83 -23.53 13.93
CA SER A 253 13.53 -24.77 14.30
C SER A 253 13.22 -25.20 15.74
N PRO A 254 13.42 -26.46 16.12
CA PRO A 254 13.16 -26.92 17.48
C PRO A 254 14.07 -26.24 18.52
N VAL A 255 13.57 -26.07 19.74
CA VAL A 255 14.36 -25.69 20.90
C VAL A 255 14.24 -26.72 22.01
N THR A 256 15.23 -26.78 22.89
CA THR A 256 15.14 -27.57 24.13
C THR A 256 14.90 -26.65 25.32
N ILE A 257 14.14 -27.12 26.30
CA ILE A 257 13.87 -26.39 27.55
C ILE A 257 14.33 -27.24 28.72
N SER A 258 15.06 -26.66 29.67
CA SER A 258 15.66 -27.40 30.79
C SER A 258 14.65 -28.12 31.70
N SER A 259 13.38 -27.73 31.69
CA SER A 259 12.30 -28.45 32.39
C SER A 259 11.89 -29.77 31.73
N GLY A 260 12.38 -30.06 30.52
CA GLY A 260 12.01 -31.23 29.73
C GLY A 260 10.74 -31.04 28.89
N ALA A 261 10.18 -29.82 28.82
CA ALA A 261 9.07 -29.50 27.94
C ALA A 261 9.42 -29.80 26.47
N GLN A 262 8.50 -30.46 25.76
CA GLN A 262 8.67 -30.89 24.37
C GLN A 262 7.70 -30.16 23.43
N GLY A 263 7.97 -30.22 22.12
CA GLY A 263 7.13 -29.58 21.10
C GLY A 263 7.26 -28.05 21.05
N TRP A 264 8.37 -27.52 21.58
CA TRP A 264 8.70 -26.10 21.56
C TRP A 264 9.69 -25.76 20.45
N TYR A 265 9.49 -24.60 19.84
CA TYR A 265 10.27 -24.16 18.69
C TYR A 265 10.72 -22.71 18.84
N GLY A 266 11.79 -22.34 18.15
CA GLY A 266 12.30 -20.98 18.06
C GLY A 266 12.06 -20.41 16.68
N LEU A 267 11.48 -19.22 16.62
CA LEU A 267 11.28 -18.46 15.39
C LEU A 267 12.49 -17.56 15.14
N GLY A 268 13.12 -17.73 13.99
CA GLY A 268 14.21 -16.87 13.55
C GLY A 268 15.17 -17.56 12.55
N PRO A 269 15.75 -16.78 11.62
CA PRO A 269 15.43 -15.38 11.34
C PRO A 269 14.08 -15.21 10.62
N ILE A 270 13.53 -13.99 10.70
CA ILE A 270 12.50 -13.49 9.78
C ILE A 270 13.08 -12.29 9.02
N SER A 271 12.97 -12.32 7.69
CA SER A 271 13.62 -11.34 6.82
C SER A 271 12.65 -10.87 5.75
N VAL A 272 12.62 -9.56 5.49
CA VAL A 272 11.91 -8.96 4.36
C VAL A 272 12.89 -8.03 3.65
N SER A 273 12.89 -8.10 2.31
CA SER A 273 13.72 -7.20 1.48
C SER A 273 13.57 -5.75 1.94
N PRO A 274 14.66 -4.98 2.14
CA PRO A 274 14.59 -3.60 2.63
C PRO A 274 13.62 -2.72 1.86
N THR A 275 13.54 -2.88 0.54
CA THR A 275 12.62 -2.12 -0.33
C THR A 275 11.14 -2.49 -0.15
N ARG A 276 10.86 -3.60 0.56
CA ARG A 276 9.53 -4.19 0.76
C ARG A 276 9.11 -4.28 2.21
N GLN A 277 9.89 -3.70 3.12
CA GLN A 277 9.55 -3.61 4.54
C GLN A 277 8.37 -2.68 4.78
N GLN A 278 7.73 -2.80 5.95
CA GLN A 278 6.57 -1.99 6.36
C GLN A 278 5.32 -2.11 5.47
N GLN A 279 5.30 -3.04 4.51
CA GLN A 279 4.16 -3.33 3.63
C GLN A 279 3.31 -4.51 4.09
N GLY A 280 3.56 -5.05 5.30
CA GLY A 280 2.78 -6.16 5.87
C GLY A 280 3.31 -7.57 5.58
N ILE A 281 4.34 -7.71 4.73
CA ILE A 281 4.92 -9.01 4.33
C ILE A 281 5.41 -9.83 5.53
N GLY A 282 6.13 -9.20 6.45
CA GLY A 282 6.58 -9.88 7.68
C GLY A 282 5.42 -10.42 8.51
N SER A 283 4.31 -9.68 8.59
CA SER A 283 3.10 -10.14 9.28
C SER A 283 2.42 -11.31 8.58
N MET A 284 2.46 -11.35 7.24
CA MET A 284 1.96 -12.50 6.47
C MET A 284 2.80 -13.75 6.74
N LEU A 285 4.13 -13.60 6.71
CA LEU A 285 5.08 -14.68 7.02
C LEU A 285 4.89 -15.20 8.45
N MET A 286 4.79 -14.32 9.45
CA MET A 286 4.53 -14.68 10.85
C MET A 286 3.25 -15.49 11.01
N LYS A 287 2.13 -14.99 10.47
CA LYS A 287 0.83 -15.69 10.60
C LYS A 287 0.88 -17.06 9.92
N ALA A 288 1.46 -17.13 8.72
CA ALA A 288 1.56 -18.38 7.97
C ALA A 288 2.48 -19.40 8.65
N SER A 289 3.62 -18.96 9.22
CA SER A 289 4.58 -19.83 9.88
C SER A 289 4.06 -20.39 11.19
N LEU A 290 3.39 -19.59 12.01
CA LEU A 290 2.73 -20.06 13.24
C LEU A 290 1.59 -21.04 12.94
N ALA A 291 0.77 -20.75 11.92
CA ALA A 291 -0.28 -21.67 11.49
C ALA A 291 0.29 -23.00 10.93
N GLN A 292 1.45 -22.96 10.28
CA GLN A 292 2.15 -24.17 9.86
C GLN A 292 2.72 -24.95 11.04
N LEU A 293 3.28 -24.26 12.02
CA LEU A 293 3.84 -24.86 13.22
C LEU A 293 2.76 -25.60 14.03
N GLN A 294 1.58 -25.00 14.19
CA GLN A 294 0.42 -25.66 14.81
C GLN A 294 0.00 -26.92 14.04
N ARG A 295 -0.05 -26.85 12.70
CA ARG A 295 -0.42 -28.01 11.85
C ARG A 295 0.52 -29.20 11.98
N ILE A 296 1.80 -28.97 12.28
CA ILE A 296 2.77 -30.05 12.51
C ILE A 296 2.84 -30.50 13.98
N GLY A 297 1.91 -30.04 14.82
CA GLY A 297 1.80 -30.45 16.23
C GLY A 297 2.73 -29.69 17.19
N GLY A 298 3.16 -28.48 16.82
CA GLY A 298 3.88 -27.62 17.77
C GLY A 298 3.00 -27.21 18.94
N VAL A 299 3.58 -27.18 20.14
CA VAL A 299 2.90 -26.82 21.40
C VAL A 299 3.13 -25.35 21.74
N GLY A 300 4.27 -24.80 21.35
CA GLY A 300 4.58 -23.39 21.54
C GLY A 300 5.79 -22.93 20.74
N CYS A 301 5.97 -21.61 20.71
CA CYS A 301 7.03 -20.94 19.99
C CYS A 301 7.67 -19.86 20.89
N VAL A 302 8.99 -19.75 20.85
CA VAL A 302 9.74 -18.65 21.44
C VAL A 302 10.37 -17.79 20.35
N VAL A 303 10.63 -16.53 20.68
CA VAL A 303 11.27 -15.59 19.76
C VAL A 303 12.13 -14.59 20.53
N LEU A 304 13.21 -14.16 19.89
CA LEU A 304 14.06 -13.07 20.36
C LEU A 304 13.83 -11.84 19.48
N GLY A 305 13.44 -10.71 20.07
CA GLY A 305 13.42 -9.41 19.40
C GLY A 305 12.37 -8.44 19.96
N ASP A 306 12.04 -7.40 19.20
CA ASP A 306 11.22 -6.27 19.65
C ASP A 306 9.81 -6.67 20.16
N PRO A 307 9.47 -6.40 21.44
CA PRO A 307 8.15 -6.64 22.02
C PRO A 307 7.01 -5.91 21.30
N GLY A 308 7.28 -4.71 20.77
CA GLY A 308 6.28 -3.95 20.00
C GLY A 308 5.89 -4.68 18.71
N TYR A 309 6.86 -5.27 18.02
CA TYR A 309 6.63 -6.06 16.82
C TYR A 309 5.94 -7.40 17.11
N TYR A 310 6.50 -8.22 18.00
CA TYR A 310 6.06 -9.60 18.23
C TYR A 310 4.79 -9.71 19.08
N GLY A 311 4.55 -8.73 19.98
CA GLY A 311 3.35 -8.69 20.81
C GLY A 311 2.03 -8.67 20.02
N ARG A 312 2.05 -8.15 18.79
CA ARG A 312 0.91 -8.15 17.86
C ARG A 312 0.45 -9.55 17.45
N PHE A 313 1.32 -10.56 17.58
CA PHE A 313 1.01 -11.97 17.29
C PHE A 313 0.75 -12.80 18.56
N GLY A 314 0.70 -12.15 19.73
CA GLY A 314 0.41 -12.79 21.01
C GLY A 314 1.64 -13.23 21.81
N PHE A 315 2.86 -13.03 21.29
CA PHE A 315 4.09 -13.27 22.03
C PHE A 315 4.20 -12.33 23.22
N LYS A 316 4.65 -12.86 24.37
CA LYS A 316 4.88 -12.09 25.58
C LYS A 316 6.09 -12.63 26.32
N ALA A 317 6.82 -11.76 27.00
CA ALA A 317 7.82 -12.19 27.97
C ALA A 317 7.14 -13.02 29.08
N HIS A 318 7.78 -14.10 29.52
CA HIS A 318 7.27 -14.99 30.55
C HIS A 318 8.29 -15.15 31.67
N ALA A 319 7.87 -14.86 32.90
CA ALA A 319 8.72 -15.01 34.05
C ALA A 319 9.10 -16.49 34.24
N GLY A 320 10.40 -16.77 34.26
CA GLY A 320 10.93 -18.13 34.45
C GLY A 320 11.21 -18.90 33.17
N LEU A 321 10.94 -18.36 31.98
CA LEU A 321 11.44 -18.90 30.70
C LEU A 321 12.51 -17.96 30.15
N GLU A 322 13.75 -18.44 30.06
CA GLU A 322 14.91 -17.57 29.86
C GLU A 322 15.83 -18.07 28.75
N LEU A 323 16.40 -17.13 27.99
CA LEU A 323 17.53 -17.36 27.11
C LEU A 323 18.76 -16.67 27.73
N PRO A 324 19.84 -17.40 28.10
CA PRO A 324 20.95 -16.82 28.84
C PRO A 324 21.60 -15.63 28.12
N GLY A 325 21.90 -14.57 28.87
CA GLY A 325 22.57 -13.36 28.34
C GLY A 325 21.65 -12.38 27.62
N ILE A 326 20.34 -12.68 27.51
CA ILE A 326 19.35 -11.81 26.88
C ILE A 326 18.46 -11.15 27.94
N PRO A 327 18.15 -9.84 27.83
CA PRO A 327 17.18 -9.21 28.71
C PRO A 327 15.79 -9.83 28.54
N ALA A 328 15.13 -10.17 29.65
CA ALA A 328 13.89 -10.95 29.67
C ALA A 328 12.74 -10.32 28.85
N GLU A 329 12.74 -8.99 28.66
CA GLU A 329 11.72 -8.30 27.87
C GLU A 329 11.76 -8.66 26.38
N TYR A 330 12.95 -8.95 25.82
CA TYR A 330 13.11 -9.27 24.39
C TYR A 330 12.93 -10.75 24.07
N PHE A 331 12.98 -11.63 25.08
CA PHE A 331 12.74 -13.05 24.91
C PHE A 331 11.28 -13.38 25.24
N GLN A 332 10.52 -13.70 24.21
CA GLN A 332 9.07 -13.79 24.28
C GLN A 332 8.59 -15.19 23.88
N ALA A 333 7.45 -15.62 24.42
CA ALA A 333 6.87 -16.92 24.16
C ALA A 333 5.39 -16.82 23.80
N LEU A 334 4.94 -17.80 23.02
CA LEU A 334 3.55 -18.02 22.62
C LEU A 334 3.24 -19.51 22.75
N ALA A 335 2.38 -19.88 23.70
CA ALA A 335 1.82 -21.23 23.76
C ALA A 335 0.63 -21.33 22.81
N PHE A 336 0.55 -22.44 22.06
CA PHE A 336 -0.65 -22.80 21.29
C PHE A 336 -1.58 -23.68 22.11
N GLU A 337 -1.01 -24.51 22.98
CA GLU A 337 -1.72 -25.40 23.90
C GLU A 337 -1.02 -25.41 25.27
N GLY A 338 -1.80 -25.58 26.33
CA GLY A 338 -1.29 -25.72 27.69
C GLY A 338 -0.70 -24.42 28.30
N GLU A 339 0.04 -24.59 29.39
CA GLU A 339 0.72 -23.50 30.09
C GLU A 339 2.12 -23.26 29.52
N LEU A 340 2.62 -22.03 29.66
CA LEU A 340 3.99 -21.70 29.32
C LEU A 340 4.96 -22.46 30.23
N PRO A 341 5.98 -23.13 29.68
CA PRO A 341 6.97 -23.82 30.48
C PRO A 341 7.88 -22.81 31.18
N VAL A 342 8.51 -23.27 32.25
CA VAL A 342 9.63 -22.59 32.90
C VAL A 342 10.93 -23.33 32.60
N GLY A 343 12.05 -22.63 32.56
CA GLY A 343 13.36 -23.21 32.33
C GLY A 343 14.23 -22.35 31.41
N VAL A 344 15.44 -22.85 31.19
CA VAL A 344 16.39 -22.26 30.26
C VAL A 344 16.15 -22.85 28.87
N VAL A 345 15.98 -21.99 27.88
CA VAL A 345 15.84 -22.36 26.48
C VAL A 345 17.22 -22.45 25.83
N SER A 346 17.42 -23.48 25.01
CA SER A 346 18.61 -23.63 24.17
C SER A 346 18.19 -23.89 22.73
N TYR A 347 18.78 -23.12 21.82
CA TYR A 347 18.65 -23.29 20.37
C TYR A 347 19.66 -24.32 19.87
N HIS A 348 19.45 -24.81 18.65
CA HIS A 348 20.41 -25.68 17.98
C HIS A 348 21.77 -24.96 17.79
N GLU A 349 22.89 -25.68 17.79
CA GLU A 349 24.25 -25.15 17.51
C GLU A 349 24.38 -24.43 16.15
N ALA A 350 23.38 -24.57 15.28
CA ALA A 350 23.31 -23.87 14.01
C ALA A 350 23.13 -22.35 14.19
N PHE A 351 22.65 -21.91 15.36
CA PHE A 351 22.57 -20.48 15.70
C PHE A 351 23.94 -19.86 16.00
N ASP A 352 24.98 -20.68 16.20
CA ASP A 352 26.37 -20.24 16.33
C ASP A 352 27.12 -20.28 14.98
N ALA A 353 26.42 -20.55 13.87
CA ALA A 353 27.04 -20.66 12.55
C ALA A 353 27.66 -19.33 12.10
N THR A 354 28.89 -19.41 11.58
CA THR A 354 29.62 -18.30 10.96
C THR A 354 29.93 -18.61 9.49
N ALA A 355 30.48 -17.62 8.78
CA ALA A 355 30.91 -17.71 7.37
C ALA A 355 31.87 -18.87 7.07
#